data_AF-A0A3B8K1C2-F1
#
_entry.id   AF-A0A3B8K1C2-F1
#
_cell.length_a   1.000
_cell.length_b   1.000
_cell.length_c   1.000
_cell.angle_alpha   90.00
_cell.angle_beta   90.00
_cell.angle_gamma   90.00
#
_symmetry.space_group_name_H-M   'P 1'
#
loop_
_entity.id
_entity.type
_entity.pdbx_description
1 polymer ?
#
loop_
_entity_poly.entity_id
_entity_poly.type
_entity_poly.pdbx_seq_one_letter_code
_entity_poly.pdbx_strand_id
1 'polypeptide(L)'
;AIDPSHIGLSDFGRPGNYFERQIKRWTDQYRASETRSIDAMESLMQWLSQEMPEDDGQSALIHGDYRLDNLIMTPDNTRIQAVIDWELSTLGHPLADLAYFCMCLRMPHHEQIRGLAGVERSTLGIPPEADMIRQYCALRGIPPISHWPFYLAFSFFRLAAICQGVLKRALEGNASSEQAHQVGALTPLLAELGLDIAMNGEE
;
A
#
# COMPACT_ATOMS: atom_id res chain seq x y z
N ALA A 1 -17.49 -5.85 -6.66
CA ALA A 1 -17.28 -5.40 -5.26
C ALA A 1 -18.65 -5.28 -4.60
N ILE A 2 -18.71 -5.32 -3.26
CA ILE A 2 -19.97 -5.05 -2.55
C ILE A 2 -20.24 -3.54 -2.62
N ASP A 3 -21.48 -3.16 -2.91
CA ASP A 3 -21.91 -1.76 -2.85
C ASP A 3 -22.09 -1.34 -1.38
N PRO A 4 -21.30 -0.37 -0.87
CA PRO A 4 -21.41 0.08 0.51
C PRO A 4 -22.79 0.62 0.89
N SER A 5 -23.54 1.17 -0.07
CA SER A 5 -24.88 1.71 0.18
C SER A 5 -25.89 0.61 0.53
N HIS A 6 -25.73 -0.57 -0.06
CA HIS A 6 -26.63 -1.71 0.17
C HIS A 6 -26.39 -2.41 1.51
N ILE A 7 -25.28 -2.11 2.19
CA ILE A 7 -24.91 -2.70 3.48
C ILE A 7 -24.82 -1.68 4.61
N GLY A 8 -25.34 -0.47 4.41
CA GLY A 8 -25.40 0.56 5.46
C GLY A 8 -24.05 1.21 5.79
N LEU A 9 -23.10 1.20 4.86
CA LEU A 9 -21.77 1.80 5.03
C LEU A 9 -21.58 3.06 4.17
N SER A 10 -22.66 3.70 3.71
CA SER A 10 -22.59 4.86 2.81
C SER A 10 -21.84 6.07 3.40
N ASP A 11 -21.79 6.20 4.73
CA ASP A 11 -21.14 7.28 5.48
C ASP A 11 -19.86 6.85 6.19
N PHE A 12 -19.39 5.62 5.96
CA PHE A 12 -18.18 5.06 6.60
C PHE A 12 -16.86 5.73 6.15
N GLY A 13 -16.90 6.50 5.06
CA GLY A 13 -15.78 7.25 4.55
C GLY A 13 -16.23 8.33 3.56
N ARG A 14 -15.31 9.20 3.14
CA ARG A 14 -15.59 10.20 2.11
C ARG A 14 -15.36 9.59 0.72
N PRO A 15 -16.36 9.54 -0.17
CA PRO A 15 -16.19 9.03 -1.54
C PRO A 15 -15.45 10.01 -2.46
N GLY A 16 -15.02 9.54 -3.64
CA GLY A 16 -14.29 10.31 -4.67
C GLY A 16 -12.87 10.69 -4.25
N ASN A 17 -12.06 11.30 -5.13
CA ASN A 17 -10.73 11.90 -4.93
C ASN A 17 -9.84 11.20 -3.89
N TYR A 18 -9.84 9.86 -3.87
CA TYR A 18 -9.20 9.12 -2.78
C TYR A 18 -7.69 9.34 -2.76
N PHE A 19 -7.03 9.19 -3.91
CA PHE A 19 -5.58 9.35 -4.01
C PHE A 19 -5.15 10.79 -3.72
N GLU A 20 -5.84 11.80 -4.24
CA GLU A 20 -5.54 13.21 -3.95
C GLU A 20 -5.54 13.48 -2.43
N ARG A 21 -6.61 13.06 -1.74
CA ARG A 21 -6.70 13.23 -0.28
C ARG A 21 -5.63 12.47 0.47
N GLN A 22 -5.33 11.24 0.04
CA GLN A 22 -4.37 10.40 0.73
C GLN A 22 -2.93 10.89 0.49
N ILE A 23 -2.59 11.30 -0.73
CA ILE A 23 -1.31 11.94 -1.05
C ILE A 23 -1.13 13.15 -0.15
N LYS A 24 -2.12 14.06 -0.11
CA LYS A 24 -2.07 15.23 0.77
C LYS A 24 -1.85 14.83 2.24
N ARG A 25 -2.67 13.89 2.75
CA ARG A 25 -2.61 13.45 4.15
C ARG A 25 -1.24 12.87 4.51
N TRP A 26 -0.71 11.96 3.70
CA TRP A 26 0.56 11.30 3.99
C TRP A 26 1.74 12.24 3.79
N THR A 27 1.66 13.19 2.86
CA THR A 27 2.63 14.29 2.74
C THR A 27 2.64 15.14 4.00
N ASP A 28 1.48 15.60 4.47
CA ASP A 28 1.38 16.40 5.71
C ASP A 28 1.93 15.62 6.92
N GLN A 29 1.63 14.32 7.01
CA GLN A 29 2.14 13.46 8.09
C GLN A 29 3.65 13.21 8.00
N TYR A 30 4.19 12.99 6.81
CA TYR A 30 5.64 12.87 6.60
C TYR A 30 6.34 14.16 7.03
N ARG A 31 5.85 15.33 6.60
CA ARG A 31 6.39 16.65 6.99
C ARG A 31 6.39 16.87 8.50
N ALA A 32 5.28 16.50 9.17
CA ALA A 32 5.19 16.62 10.61
C ALA A 32 6.14 15.67 11.37
N SER A 33 6.57 14.58 10.74
CA SER A 33 7.44 13.56 11.33
C SER A 33 8.86 13.55 10.75
N GLU A 34 9.21 14.52 9.90
CA GLU A 34 10.49 14.57 9.21
C GLU A 34 11.64 14.74 10.23
N THR A 35 12.60 13.80 10.19
CA THR A 35 13.79 13.82 11.07
C THR A 35 15.04 14.25 10.33
N ARG A 36 15.05 14.08 9.00
CA ARG A 36 16.08 14.52 8.04
C ARG A 36 15.47 14.54 6.64
N SER A 37 16.08 15.28 5.72
CA SER A 37 15.71 15.23 4.30
C SER A 37 15.99 13.85 3.71
N ILE A 38 15.04 13.35 2.90
CA ILE A 38 15.15 12.11 2.14
C ILE A 38 14.77 12.45 0.69
N ASP A 39 15.76 12.63 -0.17
CA ASP A 39 15.56 13.12 -1.54
C ASP A 39 14.60 12.23 -2.35
N ALA A 40 14.66 10.91 -2.17
CA ALA A 40 13.75 9.98 -2.81
C ALA A 40 12.28 10.21 -2.41
N MET A 41 12.03 10.58 -1.14
CA MET A 41 10.68 10.88 -0.65
C MET A 41 10.17 12.19 -1.23
N GLU A 42 11.04 13.20 -1.36
CA GLU A 42 10.71 14.48 -2.04
C GLU A 42 10.28 14.25 -3.49
N SER A 43 11.11 13.53 -4.25
CA SER A 43 10.82 13.22 -5.65
C SER A 43 9.55 12.39 -5.78
N LEU A 44 9.33 11.42 -4.89
CA LEU A 44 8.14 10.57 -4.91
C LEU A 44 6.85 11.36 -4.61
N MET A 45 6.87 12.26 -3.63
CA MET A 45 5.74 13.16 -3.34
C MET A 45 5.39 14.05 -4.54
N GLN A 46 6.41 14.59 -5.20
CA GLN A 46 6.21 15.41 -6.40
C GLN A 46 5.64 14.59 -7.55
N TRP A 47 6.24 13.44 -7.85
CA TRP A 47 5.82 12.56 -8.93
C TRP A 47 4.38 12.08 -8.74
N LEU A 48 4.02 11.63 -7.53
CA LEU A 48 2.65 11.20 -7.22
C LEU A 48 1.62 12.31 -7.41
N SER A 49 1.99 13.57 -7.19
CA SER A 49 1.08 14.69 -7.41
C SER A 49 0.91 15.03 -8.89
N GLN A 50 1.90 14.70 -9.73
CA GLN A 50 1.92 15.01 -11.16
C GLN A 50 1.32 13.88 -12.01
N GLU A 51 1.60 12.63 -11.67
CA GLU A 51 1.21 11.43 -12.44
C GLU A 51 -0.06 10.75 -11.90
N MET A 52 -0.79 11.43 -11.02
CA MET A 52 -2.05 10.91 -10.48
C MET A 52 -3.07 10.71 -11.61
N PRO A 53 -3.63 9.50 -11.78
CA PRO A 53 -4.73 9.27 -12.70
C PRO A 53 -5.94 10.14 -12.35
N GLU A 54 -6.73 10.51 -13.35
CA GLU A 54 -8.03 11.15 -13.13
C GLU A 54 -8.92 10.25 -12.24
N ASP A 55 -9.71 10.87 -11.36
CA ASP A 55 -10.64 10.12 -10.53
C ASP A 55 -11.70 9.44 -11.40
N ASP A 56 -11.70 8.12 -11.43
CA ASP A 56 -12.65 7.30 -12.17
C ASP A 56 -13.97 7.08 -11.42
N GLY A 57 -14.09 7.67 -10.22
CA GLY A 57 -15.28 7.61 -9.37
C GLY A 57 -15.44 6.27 -8.64
N GLN A 58 -14.50 5.34 -8.76
CA GLN A 58 -14.57 4.08 -8.02
C GLN A 58 -14.44 4.33 -6.52
N SER A 59 -15.38 3.76 -5.78
CA SER A 59 -15.37 3.74 -4.32
C SER A 59 -15.84 2.38 -3.84
N ALA A 60 -15.07 1.76 -2.96
CA ALA A 60 -15.37 0.48 -2.34
C ALA A 60 -14.97 0.51 -0.87
N LEU A 61 -15.53 -0.43 -0.09
CA LEU A 61 -14.95 -0.75 1.20
C LEU A 61 -13.53 -1.30 0.98
N ILE A 62 -12.54 -0.60 1.52
CA ILE A 62 -11.14 -1.02 1.53
C ILE A 62 -10.74 -1.34 2.97
N HIS A 63 -9.89 -2.34 3.14
CA HIS A 63 -9.30 -2.74 4.40
C HIS A 63 -8.27 -1.73 4.88
N GLY A 64 -7.48 -1.15 3.97
CA GLY A 64 -6.40 -0.22 4.28
C GLY A 64 -5.08 -0.89 4.72
N ASP A 65 -5.14 -2.16 5.15
CA ASP A 65 -3.96 -2.99 5.46
C ASP A 65 -4.17 -4.45 4.97
N TYR A 66 -4.64 -4.62 3.72
CA TYR A 66 -4.95 -5.95 3.20
C TYR A 66 -3.67 -6.72 2.84
N ARG A 67 -3.26 -7.64 3.72
CA ARG A 67 -2.04 -8.45 3.59
C ARG A 67 -2.22 -9.84 4.18
N LEU A 68 -1.37 -10.79 3.78
CA LEU A 68 -1.49 -12.20 4.19
C LEU A 68 -1.52 -12.40 5.72
N ASP A 69 -0.80 -11.57 6.47
CA ASP A 69 -0.76 -11.66 7.94
C ASP A 69 -2.11 -11.31 8.61
N ASN A 70 -2.99 -10.61 7.89
CA ASN A 70 -4.34 -10.25 8.34
C ASN A 70 -5.42 -11.22 7.84
N LEU A 71 -5.01 -12.37 7.27
CA LEU A 71 -5.91 -13.42 6.80
C LEU A 71 -5.80 -14.65 7.71
N ILE A 72 -6.94 -15.06 8.28
CA ILE A 72 -7.06 -16.34 8.97
C ILE A 72 -7.48 -17.36 7.92
N MET A 73 -6.62 -18.34 7.65
CA MET A 73 -6.89 -19.44 6.72
C MET A 73 -7.64 -20.58 7.40
N THR A 74 -8.39 -21.36 6.62
CA THR A 74 -8.92 -22.65 7.08
C THR A 74 -7.76 -23.62 7.40
N PRO A 75 -7.96 -24.65 8.25
CA PRO A 75 -6.88 -25.57 8.65
C PRO A 75 -6.16 -26.28 7.49
N ASP A 76 -6.82 -26.43 6.35
CA ASP A 76 -6.29 -27.02 5.11
C ASP A 76 -5.59 -25.99 4.19
N ASN A 77 -5.55 -24.71 4.58
CA ASN A 77 -4.95 -23.59 3.86
C ASN A 77 -5.53 -23.33 2.45
N THR A 78 -6.78 -23.73 2.19
CA THR A 78 -7.40 -23.57 0.85
C THR A 78 -8.30 -22.36 0.73
N ARG A 79 -8.79 -21.81 1.86
CA ARG A 79 -9.75 -20.70 1.89
C ARG A 79 -9.44 -19.72 3.02
N ILE A 80 -9.82 -18.47 2.81
CA ILE A 80 -9.83 -17.44 3.85
C ILE A 80 -11.06 -17.68 4.73
N GLN A 81 -10.85 -17.93 6.01
CA GLN A 81 -11.89 -18.06 7.03
C GLN A 81 -12.32 -16.71 7.60
N ALA A 82 -11.37 -15.80 7.82
CA ALA A 82 -11.65 -14.44 8.29
C ALA A 82 -10.58 -13.45 7.81
N VAL A 83 -10.98 -12.19 7.67
CA VAL A 83 -10.11 -11.03 7.53
C VAL A 83 -10.18 -10.25 8.82
N ILE A 84 -9.03 -9.94 9.42
CA ILE A 84 -8.93 -9.26 10.73
C ILE A 84 -8.24 -7.90 10.58
N ASP A 85 -8.30 -7.11 11.65
CA ASP A 85 -7.62 -5.80 11.74
C ASP A 85 -8.19 -4.70 10.82
N TRP A 86 -9.50 -4.47 10.94
CA TRP A 86 -10.24 -3.48 10.15
C TRP A 86 -10.07 -2.03 10.62
N GLU A 87 -9.13 -1.72 11.51
CA GLU A 87 -9.05 -0.38 12.12
C GLU A 87 -8.70 0.74 11.14
N LEU A 88 -8.04 0.39 10.02
CA LEU A 88 -7.69 1.32 8.94
C LEU A 88 -8.70 1.34 7.80
N SER A 89 -9.77 0.56 7.90
CA SER A 89 -10.75 0.41 6.85
C SER A 89 -11.57 1.68 6.64
N THR A 90 -11.96 1.92 5.39
CA THR A 90 -12.77 3.09 5.01
C THR A 90 -13.39 2.89 3.62
N LEU A 91 -14.13 3.87 3.14
CA LEU A 91 -14.49 3.97 1.72
C LEU A 91 -13.34 4.62 0.94
N GLY A 92 -12.84 3.92 -0.08
CA GLY A 92 -11.73 4.41 -0.87
C GLY A 92 -11.60 3.74 -2.22
N HIS A 93 -10.52 4.08 -2.93
CA HIS A 93 -10.28 3.52 -4.25
C HIS A 93 -9.78 2.07 -4.11
N PRO A 94 -10.43 1.07 -4.74
CA PRO A 94 -10.12 -0.33 -4.51
C PRO A 94 -8.71 -0.74 -4.94
N LEU A 95 -8.11 -0.02 -5.89
CA LEU A 95 -6.73 -0.31 -6.31
C LEU A 95 -5.68 0.05 -5.25
N ALA A 96 -6.02 0.85 -4.25
CA ALA A 96 -5.11 1.13 -3.14
C ALA A 96 -4.82 -0.13 -2.33
N ASP A 97 -5.85 -0.94 -2.04
CA ASP A 97 -5.69 -2.22 -1.34
C ASP A 97 -5.00 -3.27 -2.21
N LEU A 98 -5.36 -3.35 -3.50
CA LEU A 98 -4.73 -4.29 -4.42
C LEU A 98 -3.23 -4.00 -4.57
N ALA A 99 -2.86 -2.74 -4.74
CA ALA A 99 -1.46 -2.34 -4.86
C ALA A 99 -0.70 -2.56 -3.55
N TYR A 100 -1.32 -2.26 -2.40
CA TYR A 100 -0.71 -2.53 -1.10
C TYR A 100 -0.48 -4.04 -0.87
N PHE A 101 -1.40 -4.89 -1.30
CA PHE A 101 -1.24 -6.34 -1.28
C PHE A 101 -0.09 -6.81 -2.20
N CYS A 102 -0.04 -6.32 -3.43
CA CYS A 102 1.00 -6.66 -4.40
C CYS A 102 2.38 -6.11 -4.03
N MET A 103 2.46 -5.07 -3.20
CA MET A 103 3.70 -4.43 -2.78
C MET A 103 4.73 -5.42 -2.24
N CYS A 104 4.31 -6.46 -1.52
CA CYS A 104 5.20 -7.50 -1.00
C CYS A 104 6.02 -8.20 -2.09
N LEU A 105 5.54 -8.26 -3.33
CA LEU A 105 6.22 -8.84 -4.48
C LEU A 105 7.44 -8.02 -4.93
N ARG A 106 7.45 -6.71 -4.63
CA ARG A 106 8.50 -5.75 -4.98
C ARG A 106 9.43 -5.43 -3.81
N MET A 107 9.03 -5.79 -2.59
CA MET A 107 9.84 -5.59 -1.41
C MET A 107 11.00 -6.61 -1.35
N PRO A 108 12.21 -6.20 -0.91
CA PRO A 108 13.32 -7.11 -0.72
C PRO A 108 13.07 -8.09 0.42
N HIS A 109 13.68 -9.26 0.33
CA HIS A 109 13.70 -10.22 1.44
C HIS A 109 14.92 -9.95 2.34
N HIS A 110 14.78 -9.09 3.36
CA HIS A 110 15.89 -8.67 4.21
C HIS A 110 15.45 -8.37 5.65
N GLU A 111 16.07 -9.02 6.64
CA GLU A 111 15.92 -8.84 8.10
C GLU A 111 14.48 -8.59 8.60
N GLN A 112 14.01 -7.35 8.49
CA GLN A 112 12.70 -6.87 8.95
C GLN A 112 11.60 -6.91 7.89
N ILE A 113 11.99 -6.98 6.62
CA ILE A 113 11.10 -7.01 5.46
C ILE A 113 11.03 -8.44 4.94
N ARG A 114 9.83 -9.00 4.99
CA ARG A 114 9.53 -10.34 4.43
C ARG A 114 8.95 -10.22 3.02
N GLY A 115 9.65 -9.48 2.15
CA GLY A 115 9.26 -9.31 0.76
C GLY A 115 9.66 -10.50 -0.13
N LEU A 116 9.23 -10.49 -1.38
CA LEU A 116 9.45 -11.57 -2.36
C LEU A 116 10.28 -11.14 -3.58
N ALA A 117 10.84 -9.94 -3.57
CA ALA A 117 11.75 -9.51 -4.64
C ALA A 117 13.02 -10.38 -4.63
N GLY A 118 13.44 -10.83 -5.82
CA GLY A 118 14.58 -11.74 -6.00
C GLY A 118 14.29 -13.21 -5.68
N VAL A 119 13.09 -13.55 -5.21
CA VAL A 119 12.68 -14.94 -4.97
C VAL A 119 12.20 -15.58 -6.28
N GLU A 120 12.63 -16.81 -6.55
CA GLU A 120 12.12 -17.66 -7.64
C GLU A 120 10.68 -18.14 -7.35
N ARG A 121 9.73 -17.20 -7.45
CA ARG A 121 8.31 -17.36 -7.10
C ARG A 121 7.62 -18.51 -7.86
N SER A 122 8.04 -18.76 -9.11
CA SER A 122 7.51 -19.83 -9.95
C SER A 122 7.67 -21.21 -9.31
N THR A 123 8.83 -21.46 -8.67
CA THR A 123 9.15 -22.72 -8.00
C THR A 123 8.34 -22.95 -6.72
N LEU A 124 7.77 -21.87 -6.16
CA LEU A 124 6.95 -21.88 -4.96
C LEU A 124 5.44 -21.92 -5.28
N GLY A 125 5.07 -21.94 -6.56
CA GLY A 125 3.66 -21.84 -6.99
C GLY A 125 3.03 -20.47 -6.76
N ILE A 126 3.84 -19.44 -6.51
CA ILE A 126 3.34 -18.07 -6.35
C ILE A 126 3.13 -17.48 -7.76
N PRO A 127 1.91 -17.03 -8.10
CA PRO A 127 1.62 -16.53 -9.44
C PRO A 127 2.38 -15.23 -9.76
N PRO A 128 2.65 -14.96 -11.04
CA PRO A 128 3.14 -13.64 -11.47
C PRO A 128 2.18 -12.53 -11.05
N GLU A 129 2.71 -11.35 -10.76
CA GLU A 129 1.91 -10.18 -10.37
C GLU A 129 0.85 -9.84 -11.43
N ALA A 130 1.24 -9.85 -12.70
CA ALA A 130 0.32 -9.62 -13.82
C ALA A 130 -0.86 -10.62 -13.82
N ASP A 131 -0.64 -11.87 -13.39
CA ASP A 131 -1.68 -12.90 -13.36
C ASP A 131 -2.66 -12.63 -12.20
N MET A 132 -2.16 -12.18 -11.06
CA MET A 132 -2.97 -11.75 -9.91
C MET A 132 -3.85 -10.56 -10.29
N ILE A 133 -3.28 -9.56 -10.97
CA ILE A 133 -4.01 -8.37 -11.46
C ILE A 133 -5.08 -8.77 -12.47
N ARG A 134 -4.73 -9.62 -13.46
CA ARG A 134 -5.71 -10.11 -14.45
C ARG A 134 -6.85 -10.88 -13.79
N GLN A 135 -6.56 -11.73 -12.81
CA GLN A 135 -7.57 -12.46 -12.07
C GLN A 135 -8.48 -11.51 -11.28
N TYR A 136 -7.91 -10.49 -10.64
CA TYR A 136 -8.68 -9.46 -9.94
C TYR A 136 -9.62 -8.71 -10.89
N CYS A 137 -9.13 -8.24 -12.03
CA CYS A 137 -9.95 -7.56 -13.04
C CYS A 137 -11.10 -8.45 -13.53
N ALA A 138 -10.83 -9.73 -13.81
CA ALA A 138 -11.83 -10.70 -14.25
C ALA A 138 -12.92 -10.93 -13.17
N LEU A 139 -12.53 -11.11 -11.91
CA LEU A 139 -13.47 -11.28 -10.79
C LEU A 139 -14.30 -10.01 -10.52
N ARG A 140 -13.73 -8.84 -10.81
CA ARG A 140 -14.39 -7.54 -10.66
C ARG A 140 -15.25 -7.14 -11.85
N GLY A 141 -15.07 -7.77 -13.01
CA GLY A 141 -15.72 -7.36 -14.26
C GLY A 141 -15.28 -5.98 -14.75
N ILE A 142 -14.02 -5.60 -14.49
CA ILE A 142 -13.45 -4.30 -14.90
C ILE A 142 -12.39 -4.49 -16.00
N PRO A 143 -12.10 -3.45 -16.81
CA PRO A 143 -11.00 -3.51 -17.78
C PRO A 143 -9.64 -3.72 -17.10
N PRO A 144 -8.59 -4.07 -17.88
CA PRO A 144 -7.22 -4.02 -17.40
C PRO A 144 -6.91 -2.67 -16.75
N ILE A 145 -6.15 -2.70 -15.66
CA ILE A 145 -5.78 -1.52 -14.89
C ILE A 145 -4.66 -0.78 -15.64
N SER A 146 -4.88 0.48 -15.99
CA SER A 146 -3.85 1.39 -16.48
C SER A 146 -3.13 2.08 -15.31
N HIS A 147 -1.96 2.68 -15.56
CA HIS A 147 -1.17 3.40 -14.55
C HIS A 147 -0.82 2.55 -13.31
N TRP A 148 -0.61 1.23 -13.49
CA TRP A 148 -0.28 0.34 -12.37
C TRP A 148 0.94 0.80 -11.54
N PRO A 149 2.04 1.31 -12.15
CA PRO A 149 3.16 1.86 -11.39
C PRO A 149 2.76 2.96 -10.40
N PHE A 150 1.77 3.80 -10.71
CA PHE A 150 1.30 4.83 -9.80
C PHE A 150 0.73 4.25 -8.51
N TYR A 151 -0.14 3.23 -8.59
CA TYR A 151 -0.76 2.65 -7.40
C TYR A 151 0.25 1.92 -6.51
N LEU A 152 1.24 1.26 -7.12
CA LEU A 152 2.35 0.64 -6.38
C LEU A 152 3.25 1.70 -5.74
N ALA A 153 3.67 2.72 -6.48
CA ALA A 153 4.49 3.82 -5.97
C ALA A 153 3.79 4.55 -4.80
N PHE A 154 2.48 4.78 -4.91
CA PHE A 154 1.65 5.32 -3.83
C PHE A 154 1.68 4.43 -2.57
N SER A 155 1.65 3.11 -2.74
CA SER A 155 1.69 2.17 -1.62
C SER A 155 3.03 2.23 -0.86
N PHE A 156 4.14 2.31 -1.60
CA PHE A 156 5.47 2.51 -1.02
C PHE A 156 5.60 3.87 -0.31
N PHE A 157 5.13 4.94 -0.94
CA PHE A 157 5.08 6.29 -0.35
C PHE A 157 4.31 6.29 0.97
N ARG A 158 3.11 5.70 0.98
CA ARG A 158 2.29 5.58 2.19
C ARG A 158 3.03 4.83 3.29
N LEU A 159 3.64 3.68 2.97
CA LEU A 159 4.37 2.90 3.97
C LEU A 159 5.60 3.66 4.50
N ALA A 160 6.33 4.36 3.63
CA ALA A 160 7.47 5.19 4.02
C ALA A 160 7.04 6.30 5.01
N ALA A 161 5.93 7.00 4.73
CA ALA A 161 5.39 8.01 5.63
C ALA A 161 4.98 7.43 7.01
N ILE A 162 4.41 6.22 7.03
CA ILE A 162 4.08 5.50 8.29
C ILE A 162 5.36 5.19 9.07
N CYS A 163 6.38 4.62 8.43
CA CYS A 163 7.68 4.33 9.04
C CYS A 163 8.34 5.58 9.61
N GLN A 164 8.29 6.71 8.89
CA GLN A 164 8.81 7.99 9.39
C GLN A 164 8.09 8.46 10.66
N GLY A 165 6.77 8.32 10.71
CA GLY A 165 5.98 8.63 11.90
C GLY A 165 6.31 7.72 13.10
N VAL A 166 6.67 6.46 12.86
CA VAL A 166 7.19 5.55 13.90
C VAL A 166 8.55 6.02 14.38
N LEU A 167 9.47 6.36 13.48
CA LEU A 167 10.80 6.85 13.82
C LEU A 167 10.74 8.10 14.69
N LYS A 168 9.93 9.09 14.29
CA LYS A 168 9.74 10.35 15.03
C LYS A 168 9.29 10.09 16.47
N ARG A 169 8.27 9.22 16.66
CA ARG A 169 7.77 8.86 18.00
C ARG A 169 8.81 8.11 18.84
N ALA A 170 9.64 7.28 18.20
CA ALA A 170 10.71 6.57 18.89
C ALA A 170 11.79 7.55 19.41
N LEU A 171 12.21 8.50 18.57
CA LEU A 171 13.17 9.55 18.93
C LEU A 171 12.66 10.49 20.03
N GLU A 172 11.35 10.73 20.08
CA GLU A 172 10.69 11.53 21.13
C GLU A 172 10.47 10.76 22.43
N GLY A 173 10.89 9.49 22.51
CA GLY A 173 10.74 8.64 23.71
C GLY A 173 9.33 8.09 23.92
N ASN A 174 8.40 8.35 22.99
CA ASN A 174 7.01 7.88 23.04
C ASN A 174 6.86 6.43 22.54
N ALA A 175 7.91 5.86 21.94
CA ALA A 175 7.99 4.45 21.54
C ALA A 175 9.44 3.94 21.77
N SER A 176 9.78 3.58 23.01
CA SER A 176 11.15 3.25 23.43
C SER A 176 11.68 1.88 22.99
N SER A 177 11.08 1.23 21.98
CA SER A 177 11.55 -0.08 21.51
C SER A 177 12.62 0.05 20.43
N GLU A 178 13.63 -0.81 20.50
CA GLU A 178 14.66 -0.98 19.47
C GLU A 178 14.03 -1.30 18.10
N GLN A 179 12.91 -2.03 18.11
CA GLN A 179 12.13 -2.35 16.93
C GLN A 179 11.54 -1.12 16.23
N ALA A 180 11.11 -0.09 16.97
CA ALA A 180 10.56 1.14 16.38
C ALA A 180 11.64 1.93 15.62
N HIS A 181 12.88 1.93 16.10
CA HIS A 181 14.01 2.55 15.40
C HIS A 181 14.33 1.81 14.10
N GLN A 182 14.32 0.47 14.13
CA GLN A 182 14.61 -0.34 12.95
C GLN A 182 13.51 -0.20 11.88
N VAL A 183 12.23 -0.22 12.27
CA VAL A 183 11.10 0.04 11.35
C VAL A 183 11.19 1.44 10.75
N GLY A 184 11.54 2.43 11.57
CA GLY A 184 11.75 3.81 11.14
C GLY A 184 12.91 3.98 10.17
N ALA A 185 13.97 3.17 10.30
CA ALA A 185 15.11 3.18 9.41
C ALA A 185 14.79 2.69 7.99
N LEU A 186 13.62 2.06 7.77
CA LEU A 186 13.17 1.61 6.45
C LEU A 186 12.66 2.74 5.56
N THR A 187 12.36 3.93 6.10
CA THR A 187 11.78 5.05 5.32
C THR A 187 12.56 5.36 4.04
N PRO A 188 13.90 5.54 4.04
CA PRO A 188 14.64 5.86 2.83
C PRO A 188 14.56 4.76 1.77
N LEU A 189 14.73 3.50 2.19
CA LEU A 189 14.63 2.34 1.30
C LEU A 189 13.26 2.24 0.65
N LEU A 190 12.19 2.44 1.42
CA LEU A 190 10.82 2.40 0.90
C LEU A 190 10.54 3.54 -0.09
N ALA A 191 11.05 4.74 0.20
CA ALA A 191 10.94 5.88 -0.71
C ALA A 191 11.72 5.63 -2.02
N GLU A 192 12.92 5.05 -1.95
CA GLU A 192 13.73 4.66 -3.11
C GLU A 192 13.03 3.60 -3.97
N LEU A 193 12.46 2.56 -3.36
CA LEU A 193 11.69 1.53 -4.08
C LEU A 193 10.44 2.12 -4.75
N GLY A 194 9.72 3.01 -4.06
CA GLY A 194 8.57 3.70 -4.63
C GLY A 194 8.95 4.59 -5.82
N LEU A 195 10.07 5.30 -5.71
CA LEU A 195 10.58 6.15 -6.79
C LEU A 195 11.10 5.33 -7.97
N ASP A 196 11.76 4.20 -7.73
CA ASP A 196 12.21 3.30 -8.79
C ASP A 196 11.01 2.77 -9.60
N ILE A 197 9.94 2.36 -8.91
CA ILE A 197 8.69 1.95 -9.58
C ILE A 197 8.09 3.11 -10.37
N ALA A 198 8.06 4.31 -9.81
CA ALA A 198 7.54 5.50 -10.49
C ALA A 198 8.31 5.84 -11.78
N MET A 199 9.63 5.65 -11.78
CA MET A 199 10.50 6.05 -12.91
C MET A 199 10.73 4.94 -13.93
N ASN A 200 10.73 3.67 -13.50
CA ASN A 200 11.14 2.52 -14.30
C ASN A 200 10.05 1.43 -14.41
N GLY A 201 8.89 1.61 -13.76
CA GLY A 201 7.81 0.64 -13.80
C GLY A 201 7.21 0.50 -15.20
N GLU A 202 7.15 -0.72 -15.71
CA GLU A 202 6.42 -1.06 -16.93
C GLU A 202 4.91 -1.16 -16.65
N GLU A 203 4.08 -0.83 -17.65
CA GLU A 203 2.61 -1.02 -17.59
C GLU A 203 2.18 -2.49 -17.66
#